data_AF-A0AAD9PBD6-F1
#
_entry.id   AF-A0AAD9PBD6-F1
#
_cell.length_a   1.000
_cell.length_b   1.000
_cell.length_c   1.000
_cell.angle_alpha   90.00
_cell.angle_beta   90.00
_cell.angle_gamma   90.00
#
_symmetry.space_group_name_H-M   'P 1'
#
loop_
_entity.id
_entity.type
_entity.pdbx_description
1 polymer ?
#
loop_
_entity_poly.entity_id
_entity_poly.type
_entity_poly.pdbx_seq_one_letter_code
_entity_poly.pdbx_strand_id
1 'polypeptide(L)'
;MMRHLRSIMRITRKDKVTNKEILERIGQPYMEIVRINKDLRWTRYVISMSPDRLPKQIIYSQLSSDHRKRGPLVSGSRIPSRET
;
A
#
# COMPACT_ATOMS: atom_id res chain seq x y z
N MET A 1 -15.50 11.52 -11.22
CA MET A 1 -16.28 11.62 -9.97
C MET A 1 -16.47 13.06 -9.51
N MET A 2 -15.41 13.79 -9.14
CA MET A 2 -15.51 15.11 -8.47
C MET A 2 -16.28 16.20 -9.24
N ARG A 3 -16.25 16.21 -10.57
CA ARG A 3 -16.97 17.19 -11.40
C ARG A 3 -18.50 17.12 -11.24
N HIS A 4 -19.06 15.90 -11.26
CA HIS A 4 -20.50 15.69 -11.12
C HIS A 4 -20.94 15.96 -9.68
N LEU A 5 -20.11 15.56 -8.71
CA LEU A 5 -20.37 15.82 -7.30
C LEU A 5 -20.43 17.33 -6.99
N ARG A 6 -19.47 18.11 -7.53
CA ARG A 6 -19.51 19.58 -7.44
C ARG A 6 -20.76 20.17 -8.09
N SER A 7 -21.20 19.62 -9.23
CA SER A 7 -22.41 20.07 -9.91
C SER A 7 -23.68 19.79 -9.11
N ILE A 8 -23.81 18.60 -8.51
CA ILE A 8 -24.96 18.22 -7.67
C ILE A 8 -25.02 19.11 -6.41
N MET A 9 -23.88 19.39 -5.79
CA MET A 9 -23.79 20.26 -4.61
C MET A 9 -23.82 21.76 -4.96
N ARG A 10 -23.95 22.12 -6.25
CA ARG A 10 -23.95 23.50 -6.76
C ARG A 10 -22.72 24.31 -6.32
N ILE A 11 -21.57 23.65 -6.14
CA ILE A 11 -20.31 24.27 -5.72
C ILE A 11 -19.60 24.84 -6.94
N THR A 12 -19.34 26.14 -6.90
CA THR A 12 -18.58 26.86 -7.90
C THR A 12 -17.13 27.05 -7.48
N ARG A 13 -16.27 27.48 -8.42
CA ARG A 13 -14.85 27.76 -8.12
C ARG A 13 -14.68 28.91 -7.11
N LYS A 14 -15.70 29.76 -6.95
CA LYS A 14 -15.72 30.90 -6.02
C LYS A 14 -15.82 30.46 -4.57
N ASP A 15 -16.47 29.33 -4.30
CA ASP A 15 -16.68 28.81 -2.95
C ASP A 15 -15.40 28.29 -2.29
N LYS A 16 -14.29 28.17 -3.05
CA LYS A 16 -12.97 27.73 -2.57
C LYS A 16 -12.95 26.42 -1.78
N VAL A 17 -14.00 25.60 -1.90
CA VAL A 17 -14.12 24.32 -1.21
C VAL A 17 -13.13 23.30 -1.78
N THR A 18 -12.38 22.67 -0.87
CA THR A 18 -11.40 21.65 -1.22
C THR A 18 -12.10 20.32 -1.50
N ASN A 19 -11.51 19.49 -2.37
CA ASN A 19 -12.06 18.16 -2.66
C ASN A 19 -12.19 17.27 -1.40
N LYS A 20 -11.35 17.50 -0.39
CA LYS A 20 -11.40 16.82 0.91
C LYS A 20 -12.70 17.14 1.65
N GLU A 21 -13.02 18.43 1.83
CA GLU A 21 -14.28 18.87 2.47
C GLU A 21 -15.51 18.36 1.71
N ILE A 22 -15.45 18.33 0.38
CA ILE A 22 -16.56 17.80 -0.42
C ILE A 22 -16.80 16.32 -0.09
N LEU A 23 -15.74 15.52 0.03
CA LEU A 23 -15.82 14.10 0.36
C LEU A 23 -16.26 13.87 1.81
N GLU A 24 -15.79 14.68 2.76
CA GLU A 24 -16.23 14.63 4.15
C GLU A 24 -17.71 14.97 4.29
N ARG A 25 -18.20 15.99 3.57
CA ARG A 25 -19.60 16.40 3.61
C ARG A 25 -20.57 15.34 3.09
N ILE A 26 -20.11 14.45 2.21
CA ILE A 26 -20.90 13.30 1.73
C ILE A 26 -20.59 12.00 2.49
N GLY A 27 -19.77 12.06 3.54
CA GLY A 27 -19.37 10.91 4.34
C GLY A 27 -18.56 9.88 3.56
N GLN A 28 -17.96 10.24 2.42
CA GLN A 28 -17.13 9.32 1.66
C GLN A 28 -15.68 9.36 2.13
N PRO A 29 -15.07 8.18 2.36
CA PRO A 29 -13.66 8.11 2.71
C PRO A 29 -12.82 8.60 1.52
N TYR A 30 -11.84 9.43 1.85
CA TYR A 30 -10.86 9.89 0.87
C TYR A 30 -10.10 8.71 0.25
N MET A 31 -9.72 8.82 -1.02
CA MET A 31 -9.06 7.74 -1.77
C MET A 31 -7.82 7.19 -1.04
N GLU A 32 -7.04 8.07 -0.42
CA GLU A 32 -5.85 7.68 0.34
C GLU A 32 -6.21 6.86 1.59
N ILE A 33 -7.29 7.23 2.28
CA ILE A 33 -7.79 6.49 3.45
C ILE A 33 -8.23 5.08 3.03
N VAL A 34 -8.94 4.95 1.91
CA VAL A 34 -9.34 3.63 1.38
C VAL A 34 -8.13 2.77 1.04
N ARG A 35 -7.09 3.38 0.45
CA ARG A 35 -5.86 2.70 0.09
C ARG A 35 -5.10 2.22 1.33
N ILE A 36 -4.87 3.11 2.30
CA ILE A 36 -4.24 2.77 3.58
C ILE A 36 -5.00 1.63 4.27
N ASN A 37 -6.34 1.69 4.32
CA ASN A 37 -7.14 0.64 4.92
C ASN A 37 -6.99 -0.72 4.22
N LYS A 38 -6.91 -0.73 2.89
CA LYS A 38 -6.68 -1.97 2.12
C LYS A 38 -5.28 -2.52 2.39
N ASP A 39 -4.27 -1.67 2.38
CA ASP A 39 -2.88 -2.06 2.61
C ASP A 39 -2.71 -2.60 4.04
N LEU A 40 -3.32 -1.96 5.04
CA LEU A 40 -3.33 -2.41 6.43
C LEU A 40 -4.06 -3.75 6.61
N ARG A 41 -5.21 -3.93 5.94
CA ARG A 41 -5.93 -5.22 5.98
C ARG A 41 -5.10 -6.33 5.36
N TRP A 42 -4.43 -6.06 4.23
CA TRP A 42 -3.56 -7.02 3.57
C TRP A 42 -2.35 -7.37 4.44
N THR A 43 -1.74 -6.36 5.07
CA THR A 43 -0.62 -6.55 6.01
C THR A 43 -1.04 -7.38 7.22
N ARG A 44 -2.19 -7.05 7.83
CA ARG A 44 -2.77 -7.83 8.93
C ARG A 44 -3.06 -9.26 8.52
N TYR A 45 -3.57 -9.46 7.31
CA TYR A 45 -3.84 -10.78 6.77
C TYR A 45 -2.55 -11.59 6.64
N VAL A 46 -1.48 -11.01 6.09
CA VAL A 46 -0.15 -11.63 6.01
C VAL A 46 0.41 -11.98 7.40
N ILE A 47 0.25 -11.10 8.40
CA ILE A 47 0.67 -11.36 9.79
C ILE A 47 -0.10 -12.56 10.36
N SER A 48 -1.39 -12.69 10.05
CA SER A 48 -2.27 -13.75 10.55
C SER A 48 -2.15 -15.07 9.77
N MET A 49 -1.45 -15.10 8.63
CA MET A 49 -1.22 -16.34 7.88
C MET A 49 -0.33 -17.31 8.66
N SER A 50 -0.52 -18.61 8.44
CA SER A 50 0.39 -19.65 8.90
C SER A 50 1.78 -19.50 8.25
N PRO A 51 2.90 -19.80 8.95
CA PRO A 51 4.26 -19.63 8.42
C PRO A 51 4.61 -20.55 7.25
N ASP A 52 3.83 -21.61 7.04
CA ASP A 52 3.87 -22.53 5.90
C ASP A 52 3.32 -21.92 4.60
N ARG A 53 2.66 -20.76 4.66
CA ARG A 53 2.16 -20.09 3.45
C ARG A 53 3.26 -19.29 2.75
N LEU A 54 3.44 -19.57 1.46
CA LEU A 54 4.43 -18.91 0.58
C LEU A 54 4.44 -17.37 0.68
N PRO A 55 3.30 -16.64 0.67
CA PRO A 55 3.33 -15.18 0.72
C PRO A 55 3.99 -14.65 2.00
N LYS A 56 3.73 -15.29 3.14
CA LYS A 56 4.35 -14.92 4.42
C LYS A 56 5.85 -15.23 4.39
N GLN A 57 6.23 -16.42 3.91
CA GLN A 57 7.64 -16.79 3.79
C GLN A 57 8.43 -15.85 2.88
N ILE A 58 7.88 -15.44 1.74
CA ILE A 58 8.55 -14.54 0.80
C ILE A 58 8.73 -13.15 1.42
N ILE A 59 7.68 -12.59 2.03
CA ILE A 59 7.74 -11.25 2.62
C ILE A 59 8.70 -11.22 3.81
N TYR A 60 8.60 -12.21 4.72
CA TYR A 60 9.47 -12.27 5.89
C TYR A 60 10.89 -12.69 5.57
N SER A 61 11.13 -13.52 4.55
CA SER A 61 12.51 -13.84 4.11
C SER A 61 13.21 -12.61 3.55
N GLN A 62 12.51 -11.75 2.81
CA GLN A 62 13.03 -10.45 2.35
C GLN A 62 13.28 -9.45 3.49
N LEU A 63 12.61 -9.62 4.63
CA LEU A 63 12.86 -8.81 5.84
C LEU A 63 14.04 -9.35 6.65
N SER A 64 14.19 -10.68 6.74
CA SER A 64 15.31 -11.31 7.47
C SER A 64 16.62 -11.25 6.71
N SER A 65 16.57 -11.31 5.38
CA SER A 65 17.71 -11.05 4.53
C SER A 65 17.84 -9.55 4.37
N ASP A 66 18.81 -8.92 5.04
CA ASP A 66 19.12 -7.48 4.98
C ASP A 66 19.67 -7.03 3.60
N HIS A 67 19.16 -7.64 2.53
CA HIS A 67 19.56 -7.42 1.16
C HIS A 67 18.33 -7.08 0.35
N ARG A 68 17.75 -5.92 0.65
CA ARG A 68 16.94 -5.20 -0.34
C ARG A 68 17.82 -5.05 -1.59
N LYS A 69 17.53 -5.82 -2.65
CA LYS A 69 18.18 -5.66 -3.96
C LYS A 69 17.87 -4.26 -4.49
N ARG A 70 18.72 -3.28 -4.16
CA ARG A 70 18.74 -1.95 -4.77
C ARG A 70 19.34 -2.10 -6.16
N GLY A 71 18.51 -2.38 -7.15
CA GLY A 71 18.94 -2.46 -8.56
C GLY A 71 20.05 -3.49 -8.83
N PRO A 72 20.56 -3.56 -10.07
CA PRO A 72 21.58 -4.53 -10.44
C PRO A 72 22.94 -4.08 -9.90
N LEU A 73 23.37 -4.65 -8.78
CA LEU A 73 24.78 -4.68 -8.40
C LEU A 73 25.43 -5.84 -9.16
N VAL A 74 26.15 -5.49 -10.23
CA VAL A 74 27.21 -6.32 -10.79
C VAL A 74 28.24 -6.54 -9.70
N SER A 75 28.36 -7.76 -9.20
CA SER A 75 29.61 -8.38 -8.72
C SER A 75 29.31 -9.65 -7.93
N GLY A 76 29.95 -10.75 -8.33
CA GLY A 76 30.45 -11.73 -7.36
C GLY A 76 29.44 -12.75 -6.86
N SER A 77 29.31 -13.83 -7.63
CA SER A 77 28.97 -15.17 -7.14
C SER A 77 29.63 -15.50 -5.79
N ARG A 78 28.82 -15.83 -4.77
CA ARG A 78 29.20 -16.84 -3.77
C ARG A 78 27.96 -17.46 -3.14
N ILE A 79 27.61 -18.64 -3.63
CA ILE A 79 26.75 -19.60 -2.93
C ILE A 79 27.59 -20.15 -1.76
N PRO A 80 27.12 -20.16 -0.50
CA PRO A 80 27.80 -20.90 0.54
C PRO A 80 27.43 -22.38 0.41
N SER A 81 28.44 -23.20 0.17
CA SER A 81 28.35 -24.67 0.20
C SER A 81 27.80 -25.12 1.56
N ARG A 82 26.76 -25.95 1.53
CA ARG A 82 26.34 -26.75 2.68
C ARG A 82 27.29 -27.95 2.83
N GLU A 83 27.88 -28.04 4.01
CA GLU A 83 28.20 -29.25 4.80
C GLU A 83 28.75 -30.50 4.10
N THR A 84 29.98 -30.87 4.46
CA THR A 84 30.32 -32.19 5.05
C THR A 84 31.57 -32.07 5.89
#